data_AF-V5XCY4-F1
#
_entry.id   AF-V5XCY4-F1
#
_cell.length_a   1.000
_cell.length_b   1.000
_cell.length_c   1.000
_cell.angle_alpha   90.00
_cell.angle_beta   90.00
_cell.angle_gamma   90.00
#
_symmetry.space_group_name_H-M   'P 1'
#
loop_
_entity.id
_entity.type
_entity.pdbx_description
1 polymer ?
#
loop_
_entity_poly.entity_id
_entity_poly.type
_entity_poly.pdbx_seq_one_letter_code
_entity_poly.pdbx_strand_id
1 'polypeptide(L)'
;MAIATASRIDSDLDAQSPAADLVRVYLNGIGKTALLNAADEVELAKRIEAGLYAQHVLDTKKRLGEAKRRDLAAVVRDGDAARRHLLEANLRLVVSLAKRYTGRGMPLLDLIQEGNLGLIRAMEKFDYAKGFKFSTYATWWIRQAITRGMADQSRTIRLPVHLVEQVNKLARIKREMHQNLGREATDEELAEESGIPVEKITDLLEHSRDPVSLDMPVGSDEEAPLGDFIEDSEAMSAENAVISELLHTDIRYVLATLDEREQQVIRLRFGLDDGQPRTLDQIGKLFGLSRERVRQIEREVMSKLRNGDRAERLRSYAS
;
A
#
# COMPACT_ATOMS: atom_id res chain seq x y z
N MET A 1 -6.84 -55.33 -22.73
CA MET A 1 -6.03 -54.84 -21.59
C MET A 1 -5.55 -53.42 -21.90
N ALA A 2 -6.47 -52.45 -21.95
CA ALA A 2 -6.16 -51.05 -22.17
C ALA A 2 -7.32 -50.19 -21.64
N ILE A 3 -7.25 -49.84 -20.35
CA ILE A 3 -8.12 -48.89 -19.68
C ILE A 3 -7.20 -48.03 -18.81
N ALA A 4 -7.49 -46.72 -18.76
CA ALA A 4 -6.96 -45.71 -17.84
C ALA A 4 -5.70 -44.91 -18.27
N THR A 5 -5.92 -43.92 -19.15
CA THR A 5 -4.96 -42.78 -19.30
C THR A 5 -5.65 -41.45 -19.63
N ALA A 6 -6.83 -41.18 -19.06
CA ALA A 6 -7.57 -39.93 -19.32
C ALA A 6 -8.06 -39.18 -18.05
N SER A 7 -7.55 -39.50 -16.86
CA SER A 7 -8.07 -38.95 -15.59
C SER A 7 -6.98 -38.43 -14.63
N ARG A 8 -6.01 -37.64 -15.12
CA ARG A 8 -4.91 -37.12 -14.27
C ARG A 8 -4.60 -35.61 -14.42
N ILE A 9 -5.59 -34.79 -14.77
CA ILE A 9 -5.40 -33.31 -14.81
C ILE A 9 -6.28 -32.58 -13.78
N ASP A 10 -7.10 -33.28 -13.00
CA ASP A 10 -8.07 -32.65 -12.07
C ASP A 10 -7.68 -32.72 -10.58
N SER A 11 -6.41 -33.00 -10.27
CA SER A 11 -5.93 -33.11 -8.89
C SER A 11 -4.59 -32.39 -8.72
N ASP A 12 -4.63 -31.08 -8.45
CA ASP A 12 -3.58 -30.33 -7.73
C ASP A 12 -4.05 -28.89 -7.46
N LEU A 13 -5.18 -28.78 -6.76
CA LEU A 13 -5.61 -27.54 -6.11
C LEU A 13 -6.11 -27.93 -4.72
N ASP A 14 -5.24 -27.74 -3.71
CA ASP A 14 -5.46 -27.82 -2.26
C ASP A 14 -6.89 -28.17 -1.82
N ALA A 15 -7.10 -29.46 -1.52
CA ALA A 15 -8.42 -30.02 -1.24
C ALA A 15 -9.00 -29.69 0.15
N GLN A 16 -8.37 -28.84 0.97
CA GLN A 16 -8.87 -28.49 2.32
C GLN A 16 -8.53 -27.05 2.77
N SER A 17 -8.64 -26.05 1.88
CA SER A 17 -8.56 -24.64 2.29
C SER A 17 -9.94 -23.96 2.21
N PRO A 18 -10.37 -23.18 3.23
CA PRO A 18 -11.61 -22.39 3.16
C PRO A 18 -11.67 -21.48 1.92
N ALA A 19 -10.52 -21.01 1.45
CA ALA A 19 -10.41 -20.21 0.23
C ALA A 19 -10.76 -21.00 -1.03
N ALA A 20 -10.41 -22.29 -1.10
CA ALA A 20 -10.77 -23.16 -2.22
C ALA A 20 -12.28 -23.40 -2.29
N ASP A 21 -12.95 -23.45 -1.13
CA ASP A 21 -14.40 -23.56 -1.03
C ASP A 21 -15.11 -22.28 -1.50
N LEU A 22 -14.60 -21.09 -1.11
CA LEU A 22 -15.12 -19.80 -1.58
C LEU A 22 -15.02 -19.66 -3.11
N VAL A 23 -13.90 -20.08 -3.71
CA VAL A 23 -13.74 -20.09 -5.17
C VAL A 23 -14.78 -21.02 -5.81
N ARG A 24 -15.00 -22.23 -5.27
CA ARG A 24 -16.02 -23.16 -5.78
C ARG A 24 -17.42 -22.58 -5.69
N VAL A 25 -17.79 -21.97 -4.56
CA VAL A 25 -19.09 -21.30 -4.38
C VAL A 25 -19.29 -20.20 -5.43
N TYR A 26 -18.27 -19.37 -5.66
CA TYR A 26 -18.32 -18.33 -6.68
C TYR A 26 -18.49 -18.91 -8.10
N LEU A 27 -17.70 -19.94 -8.46
CA LEU A 27 -17.78 -20.60 -9.77
C LEU A 27 -19.15 -21.25 -10.02
N ASN A 28 -19.73 -21.87 -8.99
CA ASN A 28 -21.07 -22.42 -9.05
C ASN A 28 -22.14 -21.34 -9.22
N GLY A 29 -21.95 -20.16 -8.64
CA GLY A 29 -22.83 -18.99 -8.81
C GLY A 29 -22.86 -18.52 -10.26
N ILE A 30 -21.69 -18.25 -10.85
CA ILE A 30 -21.57 -17.73 -12.22
C ILE A 30 -21.92 -18.77 -13.29
N GLY A 31 -21.90 -20.07 -12.94
CA GLY A 31 -22.27 -21.16 -13.85
C GLY A 31 -23.77 -21.26 -14.12
N LYS A 32 -24.62 -20.60 -13.31
CA LYS A 32 -26.09 -20.66 -13.45
C LYS A 32 -26.62 -19.82 -14.60
N THR A 33 -25.91 -18.77 -15.00
CA THR A 33 -26.32 -17.87 -16.08
C THR A 33 -25.85 -18.39 -17.43
N ALA A 34 -26.77 -18.42 -18.40
CA ALA A 34 -26.46 -18.86 -19.76
C ALA A 34 -25.52 -17.88 -20.47
N LEU A 35 -24.75 -18.40 -21.43
CA LEU A 35 -23.93 -17.57 -22.31
C LEU A 35 -24.83 -16.91 -23.35
N LEU A 36 -24.54 -15.65 -23.65
CA LEU A 36 -25.27 -14.86 -24.63
C LEU A 36 -24.76 -15.14 -26.04
N ASN A 37 -25.67 -15.09 -27.02
CA ASN A 37 -25.29 -15.01 -28.43
C ASN A 37 -25.10 -13.52 -28.84
N ALA A 38 -24.58 -13.28 -30.06
CA ALA A 38 -24.31 -11.92 -30.53
C ALA A 38 -25.58 -11.05 -30.70
N ALA A 39 -26.73 -11.65 -30.98
CA ALA A 39 -28.00 -10.92 -31.06
C ALA A 39 -28.49 -10.52 -29.66
N ASP A 40 -28.36 -11.42 -28.68
CA ASP A 40 -28.73 -11.14 -27.28
C ASP A 40 -27.86 -10.01 -26.71
N GLU A 41 -26.55 -9.99 -27.01
CA GLU A 41 -25.64 -8.91 -26.60
C GLU A 41 -26.12 -7.54 -27.11
N VAL A 42 -26.56 -7.48 -28.37
CA VAL A 42 -27.08 -6.23 -28.98
C VAL A 42 -28.42 -5.83 -28.37
N GLU A 43 -29.31 -6.80 -28.08
CA GLU A 43 -30.60 -6.53 -27.45
C GLU A 43 -30.42 -5.94 -26.04
N LEU A 44 -29.55 -6.56 -25.23
CA LEU A 44 -29.24 -6.07 -23.89
C LEU A 44 -28.58 -4.69 -23.93
N ALA A 45 -27.65 -4.44 -24.86
CA ALA A 45 -27.02 -3.14 -25.01
C ALA A 45 -28.04 -2.02 -25.31
N LYS A 46 -29.01 -2.27 -26.20
CA LYS A 46 -30.10 -1.33 -26.50
C LYS A 46 -30.97 -1.02 -25.28
N ARG A 47 -31.32 -2.05 -24.50
CA ARG A 47 -32.11 -1.90 -23.26
C ARG A 47 -31.36 -1.09 -22.20
N ILE A 48 -30.05 -1.32 -22.07
CA ILE A 48 -29.18 -0.56 -21.17
C ILE A 48 -29.16 0.92 -21.57
N GLU A 49 -28.91 1.23 -22.85
CA GLU A 49 -28.90 2.62 -23.33
C GLU A 49 -30.26 3.31 -23.16
N ALA A 50 -31.36 2.62 -23.44
CA ALA A 50 -32.71 3.12 -23.23
C ALA A 50 -32.98 3.43 -21.74
N GLY A 51 -32.53 2.56 -20.83
CA GLY A 51 -32.58 2.77 -19.39
C GLY A 51 -31.78 3.98 -18.92
N LEU A 52 -30.54 4.13 -19.38
CA LEU A 52 -29.70 5.28 -19.06
C LEU A 52 -30.31 6.59 -19.56
N TYR A 53 -30.83 6.60 -20.79
CA TYR A 53 -31.50 7.77 -21.34
C TYR A 53 -32.78 8.11 -20.56
N ALA A 54 -33.58 7.11 -20.20
CA ALA A 54 -34.77 7.31 -19.38
C ALA A 54 -34.44 7.91 -18.00
N GLN A 55 -33.36 7.43 -17.37
CA GLN A 55 -32.85 7.98 -16.10
C GLN A 55 -32.44 9.45 -16.28
N HIS A 56 -31.65 9.76 -17.31
CA HIS A 56 -31.23 11.12 -17.60
C HIS A 56 -32.41 12.08 -17.82
N VAL A 57 -33.47 11.62 -18.48
CA VAL A 57 -34.70 12.40 -18.69
C VAL A 57 -35.44 12.66 -17.37
N LEU A 58 -35.50 11.68 -16.47
CA LEU A 58 -36.10 11.83 -15.13
C LEU A 58 -35.34 12.87 -14.30
N ASP A 59 -34.01 12.87 -14.36
CA ASP A 59 -33.15 13.76 -13.59
C ASP A 59 -33.17 15.20 -14.12
N THR A 60 -33.23 15.37 -15.44
CA THR A 60 -33.11 16.68 -16.09
C THR A 60 -34.45 17.42 -16.22
N LYS A 61 -35.56 16.70 -16.45
CA LYS A 61 -36.87 17.33 -16.70
C LYS A 61 -37.70 17.49 -15.41
N LYS A 62 -37.80 18.73 -14.93
CA LYS A 62 -38.56 19.09 -13.72
C LYS A 62 -40.09 18.93 -13.83
N ARG A 63 -40.66 18.97 -15.04
CA ARG A 63 -42.11 18.86 -15.29
C ARG A 63 -42.41 17.65 -16.19
N LEU A 64 -42.59 16.49 -15.56
CA LEU A 64 -43.05 15.26 -16.20
C LEU A 64 -44.41 14.89 -15.60
N GLY A 65 -45.38 14.54 -16.45
CA GLY A 65 -46.66 14.00 -16.00
C GLY A 65 -46.45 12.67 -15.26
N GLU A 66 -47.33 12.35 -14.32
CA GLU A 66 -47.20 11.18 -13.44
C GLU A 66 -47.15 9.87 -14.24
N ALA A 67 -47.97 9.72 -15.28
CA ALA A 67 -47.94 8.57 -16.19
C ALA A 67 -46.56 8.41 -16.85
N LYS A 68 -46.02 9.50 -17.43
CA LYS A 68 -44.70 9.49 -18.09
C LYS A 68 -43.56 9.18 -17.12
N ARG A 69 -43.67 9.60 -15.85
CA ARG A 69 -42.70 9.22 -14.81
C ARG A 69 -42.74 7.73 -14.51
N ARG A 70 -43.93 7.13 -14.41
CA ARG A 70 -44.09 5.68 -14.18
C ARG A 70 -43.51 4.86 -15.33
N ASP A 71 -43.76 5.27 -16.57
CA ASP A 71 -43.24 4.60 -17.77
C ASP A 71 -41.71 4.67 -17.82
N LEU A 72 -41.13 5.87 -17.63
CA LEU A 72 -39.67 6.04 -17.60
C LEU A 72 -39.03 5.22 -16.46
N ALA A 73 -39.63 5.20 -15.27
CA ALA A 73 -39.14 4.38 -14.16
C ALA A 73 -39.22 2.86 -14.45
N ALA A 74 -40.16 2.40 -15.29
CA ALA A 74 -40.19 1.02 -15.75
C ALA A 74 -39.02 0.73 -16.72
N VAL A 75 -38.73 1.65 -17.64
CA VAL A 75 -37.60 1.54 -18.59
C VAL A 75 -36.25 1.55 -17.86
N VAL A 76 -36.09 2.38 -16.81
CA VAL A 76 -34.88 2.37 -15.97
C VAL A 76 -34.67 1.00 -15.32
N ARG A 77 -35.72 0.46 -14.69
CA ARG A 77 -35.65 -0.88 -14.06
C ARG A 77 -35.31 -1.99 -15.05
N ASP A 78 -35.83 -1.90 -16.27
CA ASP A 78 -35.49 -2.83 -17.35
C ASP A 78 -34.02 -2.71 -17.78
N GLY A 79 -33.52 -1.48 -17.94
CA GLY A 79 -32.12 -1.20 -18.24
C GLY A 79 -31.17 -1.73 -17.17
N ASP A 80 -31.51 -1.57 -15.88
CA ASP A 80 -30.73 -2.11 -14.77
C ASP A 80 -30.74 -3.64 -14.73
N ALA A 81 -31.86 -4.27 -15.08
CA ALA A 81 -31.94 -5.73 -15.23
C ALA A 81 -31.09 -6.22 -16.40
N ALA A 82 -31.13 -5.54 -17.55
CA ALA A 82 -30.31 -5.84 -18.71
C ALA A 82 -28.81 -5.66 -18.41
N ARG A 83 -28.44 -4.60 -17.67
CA ARG A 83 -27.09 -4.35 -17.18
C ARG A 83 -26.56 -5.53 -16.36
N ARG A 84 -27.34 -5.96 -15.35
CA ARG A 84 -26.97 -7.11 -14.51
C ARG A 84 -26.82 -8.39 -15.33
N HIS A 85 -27.78 -8.66 -16.21
CA HIS A 85 -27.76 -9.86 -17.04
C HIS A 85 -26.53 -9.92 -17.98
N LEU A 86 -26.19 -8.79 -18.62
CA LEU A 86 -25.01 -8.71 -19.48
C LEU A 86 -23.70 -8.95 -18.71
N LEU A 87 -23.60 -8.43 -17.48
CA LEU A 87 -22.44 -8.67 -16.61
C LEU A 87 -22.37 -10.13 -16.16
N GLU A 88 -23.45 -10.68 -15.61
CA GLU A 88 -23.51 -12.04 -15.07
C GLU A 88 -23.16 -13.09 -16.13
N ALA A 89 -23.69 -12.93 -17.35
CA ALA A 89 -23.38 -13.83 -18.47
C ALA A 89 -21.89 -13.82 -18.88
N ASN A 90 -21.17 -12.74 -18.58
CA ASN A 90 -19.76 -12.55 -18.95
C ASN A 90 -18.78 -12.75 -17.78
N LEU A 91 -19.23 -13.08 -16.57
CA LEU A 91 -18.34 -13.34 -15.42
C LEU A 91 -17.37 -14.52 -15.69
N ARG A 92 -17.80 -15.49 -16.50
CA ARG A 92 -16.96 -16.63 -16.91
C ARG A 92 -15.74 -16.19 -17.74
N LEU A 93 -15.88 -15.13 -18.54
CA LEU A 93 -14.77 -14.55 -19.30
C LEU A 93 -13.71 -13.99 -18.34
N VAL A 94 -14.13 -13.25 -17.31
CA VAL A 94 -13.23 -12.68 -16.29
C VAL A 94 -12.40 -13.76 -15.62
N VAL A 95 -13.04 -14.84 -15.14
CA VAL A 95 -12.34 -15.96 -14.50
C VAL A 95 -11.30 -16.58 -15.44
N SER A 96 -11.64 -16.79 -16.72
CA SER A 96 -10.71 -17.39 -17.69
C SER A 96 -9.47 -16.52 -17.96
N LEU A 97 -9.61 -15.19 -17.84
CA LEU A 97 -8.50 -14.25 -17.97
C LEU A 97 -7.68 -14.17 -16.68
N ALA A 98 -8.34 -14.09 -15.52
CA ALA A 98 -7.70 -13.99 -14.20
C ALA A 98 -6.83 -15.21 -13.86
N LYS A 99 -7.23 -16.41 -14.28
CA LYS A 99 -6.44 -17.65 -14.10
C LYS A 99 -5.01 -17.57 -14.62
N ARG A 100 -4.70 -16.68 -15.58
CA ARG A 100 -3.34 -16.51 -16.13
C ARG A 100 -2.41 -15.68 -15.23
N TYR A 101 -2.96 -15.05 -14.20
CA TYR A 101 -2.26 -14.13 -13.30
C TYR A 101 -2.11 -14.69 -11.87
N THR A 102 -2.57 -15.92 -11.61
CA THR A 102 -2.41 -16.58 -10.31
C THR A 102 -0.94 -16.80 -9.96
N GLY A 103 -0.62 -16.80 -8.67
CA GLY A 103 0.75 -17.02 -8.19
C GLY A 103 1.67 -15.80 -8.33
N ARG A 104 1.13 -14.60 -8.57
CA ARG A 104 1.89 -13.34 -8.68
C ARG A 104 1.67 -12.39 -7.49
N GLY A 105 1.48 -12.94 -6.30
CA GLY A 105 1.29 -12.14 -5.07
C GLY A 105 -0.13 -11.60 -4.82
N MET A 106 -1.11 -11.98 -5.65
CA MET A 106 -2.52 -11.65 -5.42
C MET A 106 -3.40 -12.92 -5.47
N PRO A 107 -4.31 -13.14 -4.50
CA PRO A 107 -5.27 -14.25 -4.53
C PRO A 107 -6.15 -14.25 -5.79
N LEU A 108 -6.59 -15.44 -6.22
CA LEU A 108 -7.43 -15.58 -7.41
C LEU A 108 -8.75 -14.81 -7.30
N LEU A 109 -9.39 -14.80 -6.13
CA LEU A 109 -10.64 -14.06 -5.92
C LEU A 109 -10.42 -12.55 -6.13
N ASP A 110 -9.34 -12.00 -5.62
CA ASP A 110 -9.03 -10.57 -5.77
C ASP A 110 -8.74 -10.22 -7.24
N LEU A 111 -7.99 -11.08 -7.95
CA LEU A 111 -7.80 -10.94 -9.40
C LEU A 111 -9.14 -10.98 -10.17
N ILE A 112 -10.06 -11.86 -9.77
CA ILE A 112 -11.40 -11.93 -10.38
C ILE A 112 -12.17 -10.64 -10.09
N GLN A 113 -12.11 -10.11 -8.87
CA GLN A 113 -12.82 -8.89 -8.49
C GLN A 113 -12.28 -7.66 -9.24
N GLU A 114 -10.96 -7.50 -9.36
CA GLU A 114 -10.36 -6.45 -10.20
C GLU A 114 -10.76 -6.62 -11.67
N GLY A 115 -10.80 -7.86 -12.17
CA GLY A 115 -11.30 -8.15 -13.51
C GLY A 115 -12.78 -7.81 -13.71
N ASN A 116 -13.62 -8.03 -12.69
CA ASN A 116 -15.04 -7.68 -12.70
C ASN A 116 -15.23 -6.15 -12.77
N LEU A 117 -14.39 -5.36 -12.08
CA LEU A 117 -14.38 -3.90 -12.24
C LEU A 117 -14.02 -3.47 -13.67
N GLY A 118 -13.07 -4.18 -14.31
CA GLY A 118 -12.76 -4.01 -15.73
C GLY A 118 -13.93 -4.35 -16.64
N LEU A 119 -14.64 -5.45 -16.38
CA LEU A 119 -15.83 -5.86 -17.12
C LEU A 119 -16.94 -4.81 -17.07
N ILE A 120 -17.20 -4.22 -15.89
CA ILE A 120 -18.19 -3.15 -15.72
C ILE A 120 -17.85 -1.95 -16.59
N ARG A 121 -16.58 -1.51 -16.59
CA ARG A 121 -16.11 -0.41 -17.45
C ARG A 121 -16.22 -0.75 -18.94
N ALA A 122 -15.99 -2.00 -19.32
CA ALA A 122 -16.15 -2.45 -20.70
C ALA A 122 -17.59 -2.33 -21.16
N MET A 123 -18.54 -2.75 -20.32
CA MET A 123 -19.96 -2.68 -20.59
C MET A 123 -20.43 -1.22 -20.70
N GLU A 124 -19.97 -0.32 -19.82
CA GLU A 124 -20.33 1.10 -19.86
C GLU A 124 -19.86 1.81 -21.14
N LYS A 125 -18.79 1.32 -21.77
CA LYS A 125 -18.20 1.90 -22.99
C LYS A 125 -18.43 1.05 -24.24
N PHE A 126 -19.21 -0.01 -24.13
CA PHE A 126 -19.47 -0.90 -25.25
C PHE A 126 -20.39 -0.22 -26.26
N ASP A 127 -20.06 -0.37 -27.53
CA ASP A 127 -20.83 0.19 -28.64
C ASP A 127 -21.29 -0.95 -29.55
N TYR A 128 -22.58 -1.25 -29.49
CA TYR A 128 -23.19 -2.34 -30.26
C TYR A 128 -23.28 -2.02 -31.77
N ALA A 129 -23.22 -0.74 -32.17
CA ALA A 129 -23.32 -0.33 -33.57
C ALA A 129 -22.08 -0.73 -34.39
N LYS A 130 -20.95 -0.97 -33.72
CA LYS A 130 -19.70 -1.40 -34.37
C LYS A 130 -19.71 -2.86 -34.83
N GLY A 131 -20.70 -3.66 -34.42
CA GLY A 131 -20.87 -5.04 -34.90
C GLY A 131 -19.82 -6.05 -34.40
N PHE A 132 -18.98 -5.69 -33.44
CA PHE A 132 -18.05 -6.61 -32.78
C PHE A 132 -18.69 -7.27 -31.56
N LYS A 133 -18.35 -8.53 -31.29
CA LYS A 133 -18.75 -9.23 -30.07
C LYS A 133 -18.26 -8.50 -28.83
N PHE A 134 -19.07 -8.51 -27.77
CA PHE A 134 -18.73 -7.88 -26.50
C PHE A 134 -17.42 -8.41 -25.90
N SER A 135 -17.20 -9.73 -25.99
CA SER A 135 -15.98 -10.40 -25.48
C SER A 135 -14.67 -9.80 -26.03
N THR A 136 -14.67 -9.35 -27.29
CA THR A 136 -13.49 -8.77 -27.95
C THR A 136 -13.08 -7.46 -27.28
N TYR A 137 -14.06 -6.61 -26.96
CA TYR A 137 -13.81 -5.33 -26.28
C TYR A 137 -13.54 -5.52 -24.79
N ALA A 138 -14.33 -6.39 -24.13
CA ALA A 138 -14.21 -6.66 -22.71
C ALA A 138 -12.84 -7.22 -22.31
N THR A 139 -12.24 -8.07 -23.15
CA THR A 139 -10.92 -8.66 -22.87
C THR A 139 -9.84 -7.61 -22.57
N TRP A 140 -9.84 -6.48 -23.28
CA TRP A 140 -8.87 -5.40 -23.06
C TRP A 140 -9.04 -4.73 -21.70
N TRP A 141 -10.27 -4.37 -21.35
CA TRP A 141 -10.59 -3.74 -20.08
C TRP A 141 -10.36 -4.65 -18.89
N ILE A 142 -10.73 -5.93 -19.00
CA ILE A 142 -10.51 -6.93 -17.95
C ILE A 142 -9.00 -7.09 -17.71
N ARG A 143 -8.21 -7.27 -18.78
CA ARG A 143 -6.75 -7.42 -18.65
C ARG A 143 -6.09 -6.20 -18.03
N GLN A 144 -6.50 -5.00 -18.47
CA GLN A 144 -5.99 -3.74 -17.95
C GLN A 144 -6.32 -3.58 -16.46
N ALA A 145 -7.54 -3.88 -16.06
CA ALA A 145 -7.96 -3.78 -14.66
C ALA A 145 -7.20 -4.75 -13.77
N ILE A 146 -7.07 -6.02 -14.17
CA ILE A 146 -6.28 -7.03 -13.43
C ILE A 146 -4.82 -6.61 -13.30
N THR A 147 -4.19 -6.18 -14.40
CA THR A 147 -2.76 -5.81 -14.40
C THR A 147 -2.52 -4.58 -13.54
N ARG A 148 -3.43 -3.61 -13.56
CA ARG A 148 -3.37 -2.41 -12.74
C ARG A 148 -3.61 -2.71 -11.26
N GLY A 149 -4.65 -3.47 -10.93
CA GLY A 149 -4.94 -3.87 -9.56
C GLY A 149 -3.79 -4.66 -8.94
N MET A 150 -3.17 -5.55 -9.72
CA MET A 150 -1.96 -6.25 -9.30
C MET A 150 -0.80 -5.28 -9.03
N ALA A 151 -0.54 -4.32 -9.92
CA ALA A 151 0.52 -3.32 -9.68
C ALA A 151 0.27 -2.46 -8.43
N ASP A 152 -0.99 -2.17 -8.09
CA ASP A 152 -1.37 -1.33 -6.96
C ASP A 152 -1.41 -2.09 -5.62
N GLN A 153 -1.67 -3.41 -5.62
CA GLN A 153 -1.99 -4.18 -4.41
C GLN A 153 -1.14 -5.44 -4.17
N SER A 154 -0.41 -5.96 -5.16
CA SER A 154 0.28 -7.27 -5.01
C SER A 154 1.53 -7.24 -4.11
N ARG A 155 1.98 -6.05 -3.71
CA ARG A 155 3.21 -5.87 -2.92
C ARG A 155 2.86 -5.35 -1.53
N THR A 156 3.51 -5.93 -0.51
CA THR A 156 3.39 -5.48 0.89
C THR A 156 3.78 -4.00 1.05
N ILE A 157 4.85 -3.59 0.37
CA ILE A 157 5.25 -2.18 0.26
C ILE A 157 4.83 -1.68 -1.12
N ARG A 158 3.83 -0.80 -1.15
CA ARG A 158 3.23 -0.33 -2.39
C ARG A 158 4.22 0.50 -3.21
N LEU A 159 4.36 0.15 -4.49
CA LEU A 159 5.11 0.94 -5.48
C LEU A 159 4.15 1.66 -6.44
N PRO A 160 4.47 2.88 -6.91
CA PRO A 160 3.76 3.52 -8.01
C PRO A 160 3.78 2.66 -9.29
N VAL A 161 2.69 2.71 -10.08
CA VAL A 161 2.52 1.91 -11.31
C VAL A 161 3.69 2.08 -12.30
N HIS A 162 4.19 3.30 -12.49
CA HIS A 162 5.31 3.54 -13.41
C HIS A 162 6.61 2.86 -12.97
N LEU A 163 6.85 2.69 -11.66
CA LEU A 163 8.01 1.94 -11.17
C LEU A 163 7.80 0.44 -11.39
N VAL A 164 6.59 -0.07 -11.17
CA VAL A 164 6.25 -1.48 -11.44
C VAL A 164 6.42 -1.80 -12.93
N GLU A 165 6.03 -0.90 -13.84
CA GLU A 165 6.26 -1.03 -15.27
C GLU A 165 7.75 -1.07 -15.62
N GLN A 166 8.57 -0.20 -14.99
CA GLN A 166 10.03 -0.20 -15.17
C GLN A 166 10.67 -1.49 -14.66
N VAL A 167 10.30 -1.96 -13.46
CA VAL A 167 10.79 -3.23 -12.89
C VAL A 167 10.42 -4.41 -13.79
N ASN A 168 9.18 -4.48 -14.27
CA ASN A 168 8.76 -5.56 -15.18
C ASN A 168 9.47 -5.50 -16.54
N LYS A 169 9.73 -4.30 -17.07
CA LYS A 169 10.51 -4.10 -18.29
C LYS A 169 11.95 -4.60 -18.07
N LEU A 170 12.59 -4.19 -16.97
CA LEU A 170 13.94 -4.60 -16.62
C LEU A 170 14.03 -6.12 -16.42
N ALA A 171 13.06 -6.73 -15.73
CA ALA A 171 13.00 -8.18 -15.53
C ALA A 171 12.80 -8.96 -16.85
N ARG A 172 12.12 -8.38 -17.84
CA ARG A 172 12.00 -8.97 -19.18
C ARG A 172 13.33 -8.90 -19.92
N ILE A 173 13.96 -7.72 -19.96
CA ILE A 173 15.25 -7.51 -20.61
C ILE A 173 16.32 -8.40 -19.97
N LYS A 174 16.40 -8.46 -18.63
CA LYS A 174 17.32 -9.35 -17.92
C LYS A 174 17.16 -10.81 -18.35
N ARG A 175 15.92 -11.29 -18.53
CA ARG A 175 15.64 -12.66 -19.01
C ARG A 175 16.04 -12.88 -20.47
N GLU A 176 15.81 -11.90 -21.34
CA GLU A 176 16.19 -11.96 -22.76
C GLU A 176 17.72 -11.94 -22.91
N MET A 177 18.41 -11.03 -22.20
CA MET A 177 19.87 -10.94 -22.20
C MET A 177 20.52 -12.20 -21.61
N HIS A 178 19.95 -12.78 -20.55
CA HIS A 178 20.45 -14.03 -19.99
C HIS A 178 20.39 -15.18 -21.01
N GLN A 179 19.35 -15.24 -21.84
CA GLN A 179 19.25 -16.24 -22.92
C GLN A 179 20.27 -15.99 -24.04
N ASN A 180 20.51 -14.73 -24.39
CA ASN A 180 21.42 -14.38 -25.48
C ASN A 180 22.91 -14.48 -25.09
N LEU A 181 23.27 -14.06 -23.86
CA LEU A 181 24.66 -14.01 -23.38
C LEU A 181 25.09 -15.30 -22.69
N GLY A 182 24.16 -16.12 -22.22
CA GLY A 182 24.45 -17.32 -21.43
C GLY A 182 25.01 -17.04 -20.02
N ARG A 183 24.93 -15.77 -19.56
CA ARG A 183 25.32 -15.31 -18.23
C ARG A 183 24.38 -14.19 -17.77
N GLU A 184 24.44 -13.82 -16.50
CA GLU A 184 23.77 -12.59 -16.04
C GLU A 184 24.39 -11.35 -16.69
N ALA A 185 23.53 -10.42 -17.11
CA ALA A 185 23.93 -9.13 -17.67
C ALA A 185 24.39 -8.19 -16.55
N THR A 186 25.39 -7.35 -16.82
CA THR A 186 25.83 -6.31 -15.87
C THR A 186 24.86 -5.12 -15.87
N ASP A 187 24.95 -4.27 -14.85
CA ASP A 187 24.08 -3.09 -14.75
C ASP A 187 24.29 -2.11 -15.91
N GLU A 188 25.51 -2.01 -16.45
CA GLU A 188 25.82 -1.22 -17.65
C GLU A 188 25.20 -1.80 -18.91
N GLU A 189 25.25 -3.12 -19.09
CA GLU A 189 24.63 -3.82 -20.23
C GLU A 189 23.10 -3.67 -20.18
N LEU A 190 22.52 -3.77 -18.98
CA LEU A 190 21.09 -3.52 -18.76
C LEU A 190 20.72 -2.05 -19.02
N ALA A 191 21.60 -1.10 -18.70
CA ALA A 191 21.39 0.33 -18.97
C ALA A 191 21.34 0.62 -20.46
N GLU A 192 22.29 0.08 -21.21
CA GLU A 192 22.37 0.26 -22.66
C GLU A 192 21.13 -0.31 -23.37
N GLU A 193 20.70 -1.53 -23.03
CA GLU A 193 19.55 -2.17 -23.66
C GLU A 193 18.20 -1.56 -23.21
N SER A 194 18.07 -1.19 -21.93
CA SER A 194 16.82 -0.66 -21.39
C SER A 194 16.60 0.83 -21.66
N GLY A 195 17.68 1.57 -21.93
CA GLY A 195 17.71 3.03 -22.04
C GLY A 195 17.58 3.76 -20.69
N ILE A 196 17.82 3.06 -19.57
CA ILE A 196 17.72 3.60 -18.21
C ILE A 196 19.15 3.86 -17.70
N PRO A 197 19.44 5.02 -17.06
CA PRO A 197 20.75 5.28 -16.47
C PRO A 197 21.15 4.20 -15.44
N VAL A 198 22.43 3.84 -15.40
CA VAL A 198 22.99 2.81 -14.50
C VAL A 198 22.60 3.05 -13.04
N GLU A 199 22.72 4.29 -12.55
CA GLU A 199 22.34 4.67 -11.18
C GLU A 199 20.89 4.29 -10.85
N LYS A 200 19.97 4.48 -11.81
CA LYS A 200 18.56 4.13 -11.63
C LYS A 200 18.31 2.62 -11.72
N ILE A 201 19.18 1.86 -12.36
CA ILE A 201 19.03 0.40 -12.44
C ILE A 201 19.28 -0.22 -11.08
N THR A 202 20.33 0.22 -10.39
CA THR A 202 20.62 -0.23 -9.03
C THR A 202 19.43 0.05 -8.11
N ASP A 203 18.88 1.27 -8.15
CA ASP A 203 17.67 1.62 -7.40
C ASP A 203 16.50 0.70 -7.77
N LEU A 204 16.22 0.49 -9.07
CA LEU A 204 15.09 -0.35 -9.51
C LEU A 204 15.25 -1.82 -9.08
N LEU A 205 16.47 -2.35 -9.05
CA LEU A 205 16.77 -3.69 -8.57
C LEU A 205 16.53 -3.80 -7.06
N GLU A 206 16.86 -2.77 -6.29
CA GLU A 206 16.55 -2.72 -4.85
C GLU A 206 15.05 -2.66 -4.60
N HIS A 207 14.31 -1.80 -5.31
CA HIS A 207 12.86 -1.71 -5.20
C HIS A 207 12.14 -2.98 -5.66
N SER A 208 12.79 -3.82 -6.47
CA SER A 208 12.23 -5.10 -6.90
C SER A 208 12.24 -6.18 -5.81
N ARG A 209 12.97 -5.99 -4.70
CA ARG A 209 13.10 -6.99 -3.63
C ARG A 209 11.81 -7.07 -2.82
N ASP A 210 11.33 -8.29 -2.63
CA ASP A 210 10.16 -8.54 -1.78
C ASP A 210 10.61 -8.71 -0.31
N PRO A 211 9.85 -8.17 0.66
CA PRO A 211 10.18 -8.33 2.07
C PRO A 211 10.02 -9.79 2.51
N VAL A 212 10.80 -10.19 3.52
CA VAL A 212 10.76 -11.52 4.14
C VAL A 212 10.00 -11.44 5.46
N SER A 213 9.29 -12.51 5.82
CA SER A 213 8.56 -12.59 7.10
C SER A 213 9.52 -12.73 8.27
N LEU A 214 9.28 -11.99 9.35
CA LEU A 214 9.99 -12.18 10.63
C LEU A 214 9.60 -13.50 11.31
N ASP A 215 8.42 -14.05 11.00
CA ASP A 215 7.97 -15.35 11.51
C ASP A 215 8.59 -16.53 10.75
N MET A 216 9.41 -16.27 9.73
CA MET A 216 10.09 -17.34 8.98
C MET A 216 11.05 -18.08 9.93
N PRO A 217 10.91 -19.40 10.12
CA PRO A 217 11.84 -20.16 10.95
C PRO A 217 13.23 -20.14 10.31
N VAL A 218 14.26 -20.00 11.13
CA VAL A 218 15.66 -19.96 10.69
C VAL A 218 16.52 -20.91 11.52
N GLY A 219 17.57 -21.45 10.90
CA GLY A 219 18.48 -22.43 11.51
C GLY A 219 18.20 -23.87 11.07
N SER A 220 19.09 -24.80 11.42
CA SER A 220 18.98 -26.22 11.04
C SER A 220 17.83 -26.94 11.71
N ASP A 221 17.42 -26.46 12.90
CA ASP A 221 16.42 -27.11 13.73
C ASP A 221 15.04 -26.41 13.62
N GLU A 222 14.93 -25.33 12.83
CA GLU A 222 13.70 -24.53 12.59
C GLU A 222 12.96 -24.07 13.87
N GLU A 223 13.65 -24.05 15.03
CA GLU A 223 13.01 -23.77 16.33
C GLU A 223 12.73 -22.28 16.56
N ALA A 224 13.48 -21.37 15.93
CA ALA A 224 13.40 -19.93 16.20
C ALA A 224 13.00 -19.13 14.95
N PRO A 225 12.04 -18.18 15.06
CA PRO A 225 11.72 -17.25 13.98
C PRO A 225 12.86 -16.24 13.76
N LEU A 226 12.99 -15.73 12.54
CA LEU A 226 13.96 -14.69 12.18
C LEU A 226 13.86 -13.44 13.08
N GLY A 227 12.64 -13.10 13.50
CA GLY A 227 12.35 -11.95 14.36
C GLY A 227 13.08 -11.96 15.70
N ASP A 228 13.34 -13.14 16.27
CA ASP A 228 14.01 -13.27 17.57
C ASP A 228 15.50 -12.87 17.51
N PHE A 229 16.06 -12.76 16.31
CA PHE A 229 17.46 -12.36 16.08
C PHE A 229 17.60 -10.85 15.79
N ILE A 230 16.51 -10.11 15.71
CA ILE A 230 16.54 -8.67 15.46
C ILE A 230 16.68 -7.93 16.79
N GLU A 231 17.78 -7.20 16.94
CA GLU A 231 18.03 -6.35 18.11
C GLU A 231 17.09 -5.14 18.12
N ASP A 232 16.52 -4.83 19.29
CA ASP A 232 15.76 -3.60 19.50
C ASP A 232 16.71 -2.43 19.77
N SER A 233 16.93 -1.62 18.74
CA SER A 233 17.79 -0.44 18.83
C SER A 233 17.23 0.71 19.68
N GLU A 234 15.93 0.73 19.99
CA GLU A 234 15.31 1.76 20.82
C GLU A 234 15.32 1.41 22.31
N ALA A 235 15.55 0.14 22.65
CA ALA A 235 15.62 -0.31 24.03
C ALA A 235 16.74 0.42 24.79
N MET A 236 16.37 1.12 25.86
CA MET A 236 17.35 1.73 26.75
C MET A 236 18.13 0.62 27.47
N SER A 237 19.45 0.60 27.27
CA SER A 237 20.35 -0.17 28.12
C SER A 237 20.13 0.18 29.60
N ALA A 238 20.14 -0.84 30.46
CA ALA A 238 20.06 -0.66 31.91
C ALA A 238 21.17 0.27 32.44
N GLU A 239 22.36 0.20 31.84
CA GLU A 239 23.48 1.09 32.16
C GLU A 239 23.13 2.55 31.80
N ASN A 240 22.59 2.77 30.60
CA ASN A 240 22.19 4.11 30.14
C ASN A 240 21.06 4.70 31.00
N ALA A 241 20.13 3.86 31.45
CA ALA A 241 19.07 4.29 32.37
C ALA A 241 19.63 4.75 33.72
N VAL A 242 20.55 3.97 34.32
CA VAL A 242 21.21 4.32 35.59
C VAL A 242 22.08 5.57 35.42
N ILE A 243 22.86 5.67 34.34
CA ILE A 243 23.69 6.85 34.04
C ILE A 243 22.81 8.09 33.91
N SER A 244 21.65 8.00 33.25
CA SER A 244 20.71 9.11 33.12
C SER A 244 20.13 9.53 34.47
N GLU A 245 19.77 8.58 35.35
CA GLU A 245 19.27 8.87 36.70
C GLU A 245 20.34 9.53 37.59
N LEU A 246 21.57 9.03 37.55
CA LEU A 246 22.72 9.60 38.25
C LEU A 246 23.01 11.01 37.74
N LEU A 247 23.00 11.23 36.42
CA LEU A 247 23.16 12.54 35.80
C LEU A 247 22.07 13.53 36.28
N HIS A 248 20.81 13.12 36.30
CA HIS A 248 19.71 13.97 36.80
C HIS A 248 19.90 14.33 38.28
N THR A 249 20.37 13.38 39.09
CA THR A 249 20.63 13.59 40.52
C THR A 249 21.78 14.55 40.74
N ASP A 250 22.88 14.39 40.01
CA ASP A 250 24.05 15.27 40.09
C ASP A 250 23.76 16.67 39.56
N ILE A 251 22.98 16.81 38.47
CA ILE A 251 22.50 18.10 37.99
C ILE A 251 21.67 18.79 39.08
N ARG A 252 20.73 18.09 39.74
CA ARG A 252 19.95 18.67 40.83
C ARG A 252 20.82 19.10 42.01
N TYR A 253 21.82 18.29 42.38
CA TYR A 253 22.76 18.64 43.44
C TYR A 253 23.57 19.89 43.11
N VAL A 254 24.15 19.95 41.90
CA VAL A 254 24.93 21.10 41.44
C VAL A 254 24.07 22.37 41.40
N LEU A 255 22.84 22.27 40.89
CA LEU A 255 21.89 23.39 40.86
C LEU A 255 21.45 23.85 42.24
N ALA A 256 21.39 22.97 43.25
CA ALA A 256 21.08 23.32 44.63
C ALA A 256 22.18 24.14 45.33
N THR A 257 23.38 24.21 44.76
CA THR A 257 24.47 25.07 45.28
C THR A 257 24.43 26.51 44.75
N LEU A 258 23.51 26.81 43.84
CA LEU A 258 23.26 28.15 43.31
C LEU A 258 22.23 28.87 44.18
N ASP A 259 22.12 30.19 44.02
CA ASP A 259 21.04 30.96 44.65
C ASP A 259 19.67 30.53 44.11
N GLU A 260 18.60 30.61 44.92
CA GLU A 260 17.26 30.12 44.54
C GLU A 260 16.79 30.73 43.21
N ARG A 261 17.04 32.03 43.02
CA ARG A 261 16.66 32.76 41.81
C ARG A 261 17.47 32.34 40.59
N GLU A 262 18.74 32.01 40.77
CA GLU A 262 19.64 31.51 39.73
C GLU A 262 19.24 30.09 39.28
N GLN A 263 18.95 29.21 40.24
CA GLN A 263 18.49 27.85 40.01
C GLN A 263 17.20 27.85 39.17
N GLN A 264 16.23 28.68 39.54
CA GLN A 264 14.93 28.73 38.89
C GLN A 264 15.00 29.27 37.45
N VAL A 265 15.88 30.25 37.20
CA VAL A 265 16.16 30.75 35.84
C VAL A 265 16.73 29.65 34.95
N ILE A 266 17.69 28.85 35.45
CA ILE A 266 18.29 27.75 34.67
C ILE A 266 17.31 26.60 34.45
N ARG A 267 16.54 26.20 35.47
CA ARG A 267 15.51 25.14 35.35
C ARG A 267 14.49 25.48 34.26
N LEU A 268 13.99 26.72 34.24
CA LEU A 268 13.05 27.18 33.23
C LEU A 268 13.70 27.40 31.86
N ARG A 269 14.97 27.81 31.81
CA ARG A 269 15.70 28.04 30.56
C ARG A 269 15.90 26.76 29.77
N PHE A 270 16.29 25.68 30.45
CA PHE A 270 16.56 24.38 29.84
C PHE A 270 15.40 23.40 29.96
N GLY A 271 14.30 23.77 30.63
CA GLY A 271 13.13 22.89 30.78
C GLY A 271 13.42 21.65 31.62
N LEU A 272 14.24 21.77 32.67
CA LEU A 272 14.72 20.62 33.46
C LEU A 272 13.62 19.93 34.29
N ASP A 273 12.47 20.57 34.47
CA ASP A 273 11.34 20.03 35.24
C ASP A 273 10.17 19.60 34.35
N ASP A 274 9.86 20.38 33.30
CA ASP A 274 8.70 20.20 32.42
C ASP A 274 9.09 19.78 30.98
N GLY A 275 10.38 19.61 30.69
CA GLY A 275 10.90 19.28 29.37
C GLY A 275 10.80 20.42 28.35
N GLN A 276 10.30 21.60 28.75
CA GLN A 276 10.01 22.70 27.85
C GLN A 276 10.96 23.90 28.09
N PRO A 277 11.94 24.14 27.20
CA PRO A 277 12.85 25.26 27.35
C PRO A 277 12.12 26.59 27.12
N ARG A 278 12.30 27.55 28.03
CA ARG A 278 11.69 28.89 27.91
C ARG A 278 12.66 29.92 27.35
N THR A 279 12.11 30.90 26.64
CA THR A 279 12.89 32.03 26.12
C THR A 279 13.22 33.02 27.24
N LEU A 280 14.31 33.79 27.06
CA LEU A 280 14.75 34.80 28.03
C LEU A 280 13.66 35.86 28.34
N ASP A 281 12.81 36.18 27.35
CA ASP A 281 11.69 37.12 27.52
C ASP A 281 10.55 36.52 28.37
N GLN A 282 10.21 35.24 28.15
CA GLN A 282 9.21 34.54 28.95
C GLN A 282 9.65 34.38 30.40
N ILE A 283 10.92 34.08 30.63
CA ILE A 283 11.51 34.01 31.97
C ILE A 283 11.52 35.41 32.60
N GLY A 284 11.88 36.46 31.84
CA GLY A 284 11.85 37.84 32.32
C GLY A 284 10.48 38.28 32.81
N LYS A 285 9.42 37.95 32.06
CA LYS A 285 8.02 38.21 32.44
C LYS A 285 7.62 37.51 33.74
N LEU A 286 8.06 36.28 33.97
CA LEU A 286 7.76 35.52 35.19
C LEU A 286 8.44 36.10 36.44
N PHE A 287 9.68 36.59 36.32
CA PHE A 287 10.46 37.12 37.45
C PHE A 287 10.41 38.65 37.59
N GLY A 288 9.62 39.35 36.76
CA GLY A 288 9.58 40.81 36.73
C GLY A 288 10.91 41.46 36.32
N LEU A 289 11.68 40.79 35.46
CA LEU A 289 13.00 41.19 35.00
C LEU A 289 13.01 41.54 33.52
N SER A 290 13.93 42.42 33.11
CA SER A 290 14.18 42.64 31.68
C SER A 290 14.85 41.40 31.06
N ARG A 291 14.60 41.18 29.76
CA ARG A 291 15.27 40.12 28.97
C ARG A 291 16.79 40.14 29.15
N GLU A 292 17.39 41.33 29.13
CA GLU A 292 18.84 41.50 29.28
C GLU A 292 19.31 41.12 30.69
N ARG A 293 18.51 41.38 31.72
CA ARG A 293 18.84 40.96 33.08
C ARG A 293 18.82 39.44 33.25
N VAL A 294 17.88 38.73 32.62
CA VAL A 294 17.88 37.26 32.60
C VAL A 294 19.10 36.71 31.87
N ARG A 295 19.49 37.33 30.75
CA ARG A 295 20.72 36.97 30.01
C ARG A 295 21.98 37.14 30.87
N GLN A 296 22.07 38.21 31.66
CA GLN A 296 23.19 38.43 32.58
C GLN A 296 23.27 37.34 33.64
N ILE A 297 22.12 36.99 34.25
CA ILE A 297 22.02 35.91 35.24
C ILE A 297 22.44 34.57 34.60
N GLU A 298 21.94 34.23 33.42
CA GLU A 298 22.35 33.02 32.68
C GLU A 298 23.87 32.96 32.48
N ARG A 299 24.49 34.06 32.04
CA ARG A 299 25.95 34.10 31.83
C ARG A 299 26.73 33.93 33.13
N GLU A 300 26.29 34.60 34.20
CA GLU A 300 26.91 34.52 35.52
C GLU A 300 26.82 33.09 36.08
N VAL A 301 25.64 32.48 36.00
CA VAL A 301 25.40 31.10 36.46
C VAL A 301 26.20 30.10 35.63
N MET A 302 26.22 30.24 34.30
CA MET A 302 27.05 29.38 33.44
C MET A 302 28.53 29.52 33.75
N SER A 303 29.01 30.71 34.17
CA SER A 303 30.38 30.88 34.65
C SER A 303 30.61 30.18 36.00
N LYS A 304 29.64 30.26 36.93
CA LYS A 304 29.68 29.58 38.24
C LYS A 304 29.64 28.06 38.11
N LEU A 305 28.92 27.53 37.12
CA LEU A 305 28.82 26.10 36.83
C LEU A 305 30.07 25.53 36.15
N ARG A 306 30.84 26.36 35.45
CA ARG A 306 32.11 25.97 34.80
C ARG A 306 33.31 25.89 35.74
N ASN A 307 33.17 26.33 36.99
CA ASN A 307 34.28 26.44 37.93
C ASN A 307 34.33 25.27 38.93
N GLY A 308 35.53 24.70 39.11
CA GLY A 308 35.87 23.76 40.18
C GLY A 308 35.05 22.47 40.21
N ASP A 309 34.74 22.03 41.43
CA ASP A 309 34.10 20.74 41.77
C ASP A 309 32.76 20.51 41.06
N ARG A 310 32.03 21.59 40.71
CA ARG A 310 30.73 21.52 40.00
C ARG A 310 30.88 21.00 38.57
N ALA A 311 31.92 21.47 37.87
CA ALA A 311 32.21 21.04 36.51
C ALA A 311 32.85 19.65 36.49
N GLU A 312 33.66 19.33 37.50
CA GLU A 312 34.35 18.05 37.60
C GLU A 312 33.37 16.88 37.80
N ARG A 313 32.35 17.04 38.65
CA ARG A 313 31.28 16.05 38.82
C ARG A 313 30.48 15.75 37.55
N LEU A 314 30.21 16.77 36.74
CA LEU A 314 29.44 16.60 35.51
C LEU A 314 30.32 16.15 34.32
N ARG A 315 31.64 16.23 34.44
CA ARG A 315 32.60 15.88 33.38
C ARG A 315 32.60 14.38 33.07
N SER A 316 32.35 13.54 34.07
CA SER A 316 32.29 12.08 33.91
C SER A 316 31.14 11.59 33.04
N TYR A 317 30.10 12.41 32.82
CA TYR A 317 28.98 12.09 31.94
C TYR A 317 29.18 12.59 30.50
N ALA A 318 30.24 13.37 30.26
CA ALA A 318 30.58 13.94 28.94
C ALA A 318 31.71 13.17 28.22
N SER A 319 32.28 12.15 28.87
CA SER A 319 33.25 11.19 28.31
C SER A 319 32.54 9.92 27.88
#